data_AF-A0A0R0IS43-F1
#
_entry.id   AF-A0A0R0IS43-F1
#
_cell.length_a   1.000
_cell.length_b   1.000
_cell.length_c   1.000
_cell.angle_alpha   90.00
_cell.angle_beta   90.00
_cell.angle_gamma   90.00
#
_symmetry.space_group_name_H-M   'P 1'
#
loop_
_entity.id
_entity.type
_entity.pdbx_description
1 polymer ?
#
loop_
_entity_poly.entity_id
_entity_poly.type
_entity_poly.pdbx_seq_one_letter_code
_entity_poly.pdbx_strand_id
1 'polypeptide(L)'
;QLKRYKNNWHKACFVPIQSDALVIGYRTWLKKYAGGQVDWRGKYSGALPPTPPREQLMDRYWSHVVNCKSCNSLYKSLNVVEVMLQITSVASIGVVAIMKHGTMSVAKRNSMVVLAVLSFALSRWLAHYIHKNFRYHDYDHAFD
;
A
#
# COMPACT_ATOMS: atom_id res chain seq x y z
N GLN A 1 -33.11 -5.78 -24.51
CA GLN A 1 -31.73 -5.50 -24.99
C GLN A 1 -30.64 -6.28 -24.22
N LEU A 2 -30.67 -6.35 -22.88
CA LEU A 2 -29.71 -7.11 -22.05
C LEU A 2 -29.57 -8.62 -22.38
N LYS A 3 -30.65 -9.31 -22.76
CA LYS A 3 -30.60 -10.74 -23.16
C LYS A 3 -29.71 -10.97 -24.41
N ARG A 4 -29.72 -10.04 -25.38
CA ARG A 4 -28.87 -10.11 -26.59
C ARG A 4 -27.39 -9.89 -26.25
N TYR A 5 -27.12 -8.99 -25.31
CA TYR A 5 -25.77 -8.73 -24.78
C TYR A 5 -25.20 -9.97 -24.07
N LYS A 6 -25.98 -10.63 -23.19
CA LYS A 6 -25.56 -11.87 -22.51
C LYS A 6 -25.13 -12.98 -23.47
N ASN A 7 -25.87 -13.17 -24.57
CA ASN A 7 -25.57 -14.25 -25.51
C ASN A 7 -24.31 -14.00 -26.35
N ASN A 8 -23.97 -12.74 -26.65
CA ASN A 8 -22.92 -12.34 -27.58
C ASN A 8 -21.88 -11.39 -26.96
N TRP A 9 -21.53 -11.58 -25.69
CA TRP A 9 -20.63 -10.68 -24.95
C TRP A 9 -19.27 -10.47 -25.63
N HIS A 10 -18.73 -11.49 -26.31
CA HIS A 10 -17.47 -11.42 -27.06
C HIS A 10 -17.50 -10.47 -28.26
N LYS A 11 -18.71 -10.11 -28.75
CA LYS A 11 -18.88 -9.08 -29.79
C LYS A 11 -18.98 -7.67 -29.22
N ALA A 12 -19.29 -7.54 -27.93
CA ALA A 12 -19.48 -6.26 -27.26
C ALA A 12 -18.23 -5.81 -26.50
N CYS A 13 -17.43 -6.76 -26.01
CA CYS A 13 -16.20 -6.49 -25.29
C CYS A 13 -15.04 -7.17 -26.01
N PHE A 14 -14.09 -6.37 -26.49
CA PHE A 14 -12.86 -6.86 -27.08
C PHE A 14 -11.86 -7.20 -25.95
N VAL A 15 -11.37 -8.43 -25.95
CA VAL A 15 -10.48 -8.99 -24.92
C VAL A 15 -9.30 -9.69 -25.62
N PRO A 16 -8.33 -8.92 -26.14
CA PRO A 16 -7.37 -9.41 -27.13
C PRO A 16 -6.18 -10.16 -26.54
N ILE A 17 -5.86 -9.97 -25.25
CA ILE A 17 -4.59 -10.43 -24.69
C ILE A 17 -4.73 -11.73 -23.92
N GLN A 18 -3.65 -12.51 -23.84
CA GLN A 18 -3.65 -13.82 -23.19
C GLN A 18 -4.09 -13.76 -21.72
N SER A 19 -3.84 -12.66 -21.02
CA SER A 19 -4.31 -12.45 -19.64
C SER A 19 -5.83 -12.39 -19.52
N ASP A 20 -6.56 -12.08 -20.59
CA ASP A 20 -8.02 -12.05 -20.59
C ASP A 20 -8.64 -13.46 -20.64
N ALA A 21 -7.83 -14.51 -20.86
CA ALA A 21 -8.30 -15.88 -20.96
C ALA A 21 -9.13 -16.33 -19.74
N LEU A 22 -8.77 -15.87 -18.53
CA LEU A 22 -9.53 -16.15 -17.31
C LEU A 22 -10.90 -15.48 -17.30
N VAL A 23 -10.98 -14.23 -17.78
CA VAL A 23 -12.25 -13.49 -17.89
C VAL A 23 -13.15 -14.16 -18.92
N ILE A 24 -12.59 -14.58 -20.06
CA ILE A 24 -13.30 -15.34 -21.12
C ILE A 24 -13.80 -16.68 -20.58
N GLY A 25 -12.94 -17.42 -19.89
CA GLY A 25 -13.26 -18.71 -19.28
C GLY A 25 -14.38 -18.59 -18.26
N TYR A 26 -14.29 -17.64 -17.33
CA TYR A 26 -15.32 -17.36 -16.33
C TYR A 26 -16.66 -17.00 -16.97
N ARG A 27 -16.67 -16.10 -17.96
CA ARG A 27 -17.91 -15.71 -18.65
C ARG A 27 -18.55 -16.86 -19.42
N THR A 28 -17.73 -17.70 -20.06
CA THR A 28 -18.21 -18.92 -20.72
C THR A 28 -18.79 -19.91 -19.72
N TRP A 29 -18.11 -20.14 -18.60
CA TRP A 29 -18.60 -20.98 -17.51
C TRP A 29 -19.92 -20.44 -16.94
N LEU A 30 -20.01 -19.14 -16.65
CA LEU A 30 -21.21 -18.50 -16.11
C LEU A 30 -22.38 -18.60 -17.09
N LYS A 31 -22.13 -18.45 -18.39
CA LYS A 31 -23.15 -18.67 -19.44
C LYS A 31 -23.63 -20.11 -19.46
N LYS A 32 -22.70 -21.08 -19.44
CA LYS A 32 -22.99 -22.51 -19.54
C LYS A 32 -23.73 -23.06 -18.31
N TYR A 33 -23.31 -22.66 -17.11
CA TYR A 33 -23.76 -23.28 -15.86
C TYR A 33 -24.69 -22.40 -15.01
N ALA A 34 -24.72 -21.08 -15.23
CA ALA A 34 -25.56 -20.16 -14.46
C ALA A 34 -26.52 -19.32 -15.34
N GLY A 35 -26.67 -19.67 -16.62
CA GLY A 35 -27.54 -18.92 -17.54
C GLY A 35 -27.06 -17.48 -17.80
N GLY A 36 -25.79 -17.19 -17.55
CA GLY A 36 -25.19 -15.87 -17.72
C GLY A 36 -25.60 -14.85 -16.65
N GLN A 37 -26.04 -15.30 -15.47
CA GLN A 37 -26.34 -14.45 -14.32
C GLN A 37 -26.13 -15.18 -13.01
N VAL A 38 -25.93 -14.44 -11.92
CA VAL A 38 -25.97 -15.01 -10.57
C VAL A 38 -27.42 -15.01 -10.11
N ASP A 39 -27.94 -16.19 -9.78
CA ASP A 39 -29.25 -16.31 -9.13
C ASP A 39 -29.09 -16.03 -7.64
N TRP A 40 -29.39 -14.80 -7.23
CA TRP A 40 -29.35 -14.37 -5.83
C TRP A 40 -30.49 -14.96 -4.99
N ARG A 41 -31.43 -15.71 -5.61
CA ARG A 41 -32.56 -16.40 -4.94
C ARG A 41 -33.38 -15.52 -4.00
N GLY A 42 -33.53 -14.23 -4.32
CA GLY A 42 -34.23 -13.26 -3.47
C GLY A 42 -33.57 -13.02 -2.09
N LYS A 43 -32.40 -13.61 -1.81
CA LYS A 43 -31.67 -13.43 -0.54
C LYS A 43 -30.95 -12.09 -0.44
N TYR A 44 -31.00 -11.29 -1.51
CA TYR A 44 -30.34 -10.01 -1.60
C TYR A 44 -31.39 -8.92 -1.82
N SER A 45 -31.57 -8.05 -0.82
CA SER A 45 -32.55 -6.95 -0.85
C SER A 45 -32.08 -5.76 -1.69
N GLY A 46 -30.87 -5.81 -2.24
CA GLY A 46 -30.24 -4.65 -2.88
C GLY A 46 -29.67 -3.63 -1.89
N ALA A 47 -30.00 -3.75 -0.60
CA ALA A 47 -29.45 -2.89 0.44
C ALA A 47 -27.99 -3.28 0.69
N LEU A 48 -27.07 -2.41 0.27
CA LEU A 48 -25.67 -2.51 0.67
C LEU A 48 -25.55 -2.10 2.14
N PRO A 49 -24.66 -2.76 2.91
CA PRO A 49 -24.24 -2.18 4.18
C PRO A 49 -23.64 -0.79 3.94
N PRO A 50 -23.60 0.08 4.96
CA PRO A 50 -22.92 1.35 4.84
C PRO A 50 -21.47 1.10 4.40
N THR A 51 -21.01 1.87 3.40
CA THR A 51 -19.63 1.81 2.93
C THR A 51 -18.70 2.05 4.13
N PRO A 52 -17.79 1.12 4.44
CA PRO A 52 -16.81 1.33 5.49
C PRO A 52 -15.97 2.59 5.24
N PRO A 53 -15.33 3.16 6.27
CA PRO A 53 -14.39 4.27 6.10
C PRO A 53 -13.31 3.94 5.06
N ARG A 54 -12.84 4.95 4.32
CA ARG A 54 -11.84 4.75 3.25
C ARG A 54 -10.57 4.08 3.78
N GLU A 55 -10.20 4.37 5.01
CA GLU A 55 -9.03 3.82 5.69
C GLU A 55 -9.11 2.29 5.80
N GLN A 56 -10.32 1.75 6.02
CA GLN A 56 -10.54 0.31 6.12
C GLN A 56 -10.58 -0.34 4.72
N LEU A 57 -11.16 0.34 3.73
CA LEU A 57 -11.24 -0.17 2.35
C LEU A 57 -9.85 -0.24 1.68
N MET A 58 -9.01 0.76 1.94
CA MET A 58 -7.67 0.87 1.36
C MET A 58 -6.57 0.40 2.33
N ASP A 59 -6.94 -0.29 3.42
CA ASP A 59 -5.98 -0.95 4.30
C ASP A 59 -5.27 -2.06 3.54
N ARG A 60 -3.99 -1.82 3.26
CA ARG A 60 -3.11 -2.78 2.58
C ARG A 60 -2.43 -3.70 3.57
N TYR A 61 -2.28 -3.27 4.82
CA TYR A 61 -1.48 -4.00 5.79
C TYR A 61 -2.11 -5.37 6.11
N TRP A 62 -3.38 -5.37 6.53
CA TRP A 62 -4.11 -6.59 6.88
C TRP A 62 -4.57 -7.35 5.65
N SER A 63 -4.96 -6.65 4.59
CA SER A 63 -5.42 -7.28 3.35
C SER A 63 -4.29 -7.99 2.59
N HIS A 64 -3.04 -7.57 2.77
CA HIS A 64 -1.92 -8.08 1.97
C HIS A 64 -0.60 -8.21 2.74
N VAL A 65 -0.06 -7.10 3.27
CA VAL A 65 1.34 -7.03 3.73
C VAL A 65 1.65 -8.08 4.80
N VAL A 66 0.77 -8.26 5.78
CA VAL A 66 0.99 -9.19 6.90
C VAL A 66 1.11 -10.65 6.44
N ASN A 67 0.39 -11.01 5.39
CA ASN A 67 0.32 -12.37 4.84
C ASN A 67 1.35 -12.61 3.72
N CYS A 68 1.87 -11.55 3.10
CA CYS A 68 2.90 -11.64 2.07
C CYS A 68 4.31 -11.62 2.72
N LYS A 69 5.03 -12.75 2.66
CA LYS A 69 6.37 -12.89 3.29
C LYS A 69 7.35 -11.80 2.87
N SER A 70 7.41 -11.49 1.56
CA SER A 70 8.32 -10.48 1.02
C SER A 70 7.99 -9.08 1.54
N CYS A 71 6.72 -8.66 1.42
CA CYS A 71 6.28 -7.34 1.90
C CYS A 71 6.39 -7.21 3.42
N ASN A 72 6.02 -8.25 4.17
CA ASN A 72 6.12 -8.26 5.63
C ASN A 72 7.59 -8.11 6.08
N SER A 73 8.51 -8.82 5.43
CA SER A 73 9.94 -8.71 5.73
C SER A 73 10.43 -7.29 5.48
N LEU A 74 10.13 -6.72 4.31
CA LEU A 74 10.54 -5.35 3.96
C LEU A 74 9.94 -4.34 4.93
N TYR A 75 8.64 -4.45 5.26
CA TYR A 75 7.97 -3.60 6.24
C TYR A 75 8.70 -3.63 7.59
N LYS A 76 9.00 -4.81 8.14
CA LYS A 76 9.72 -4.93 9.41
C LYS A 76 11.12 -4.32 9.34
N SER A 77 11.88 -4.62 8.29
CA SER A 77 13.22 -4.07 8.08
C SER A 77 13.21 -2.54 8.01
N LEU A 78 12.27 -1.94 7.28
CA LEU A 78 12.17 -0.49 7.17
C LEU A 78 11.80 0.18 8.51
N ASN A 79 10.91 -0.42 9.30
CA ASN A 79 10.60 0.09 10.65
C ASN A 79 11.83 0.03 11.57
N VAL A 80 12.65 -1.02 11.47
CA VAL A 80 13.93 -1.09 12.22
C VAL A 80 14.86 0.04 11.78
N VAL A 81 15.02 0.27 10.47
CA VAL A 81 15.85 1.38 9.95
C VAL A 81 15.35 2.73 10.43
N GLU A 82 14.04 2.96 10.44
CA GLU A 82 13.42 4.19 10.96
C GLU A 82 13.87 4.46 12.41
N VAL A 83 13.77 3.46 13.28
CA VAL A 83 14.17 3.57 14.69
C VAL A 83 15.68 3.78 14.82
N MET A 84 16.50 3.08 14.05
CA MET A 84 17.96 3.24 14.08
C MET A 84 18.40 4.65 13.66
N LEU A 85 17.72 5.26 12.69
CA LEU A 85 17.96 6.65 12.29
C LEU A 85 17.63 7.64 13.42
N GLN A 86 16.53 7.41 14.15
CA GLN A 86 16.18 8.24 15.31
C GLN A 86 17.20 8.10 16.43
N ILE A 87 17.63 6.87 16.75
CA ILE A 87 18.68 6.62 17.75
C ILE A 87 19.99 7.31 17.35
N THR A 88 20.38 7.21 16.08
CA THR A 88 21.60 7.87 15.56
C THR A 88 21.51 9.38 15.68
N SER A 89 20.33 9.96 15.43
CA SER A 89 20.09 11.40 15.60
C SER A 89 20.27 11.84 17.05
N VAL A 90 19.58 11.17 17.99
CA VAL A 90 19.66 11.50 19.41
C VAL A 90 21.06 11.28 19.96
N ALA A 91 21.73 10.17 19.59
CA ALA A 91 23.09 9.88 20.00
C ALA A 91 24.06 10.96 19.50
N SER A 92 23.94 11.39 18.25
CA SER A 92 24.77 12.45 17.67
C SER A 92 24.62 13.77 18.44
N ILE A 93 23.39 14.16 18.78
CA ILE A 93 23.11 15.36 19.59
C ILE A 93 23.71 15.21 20.99
N GLY A 94 23.53 14.05 21.62
CA GLY A 94 24.08 13.75 22.95
C GLY A 94 25.60 13.87 23.01
N VAL A 95 26.31 13.33 22.00
CA VAL A 95 27.77 13.46 21.92
C VAL A 95 28.18 14.93 21.74
N VAL A 96 27.47 15.71 20.89
CA VAL A 96 27.77 17.15 20.74
C VAL A 96 27.59 17.88 22.08
N ALA A 97 26.56 17.52 22.86
CA ALA A 97 26.22 18.19 24.12
C ALA A 97 27.19 17.87 25.27
N ILE A 98 27.71 16.64 25.35
CA ILE A 98 28.59 16.21 26.45
C ILE A 98 30.04 16.65 26.22
N MET A 99 30.47 16.79 24.97
CA MET A 99 31.87 17.09 24.65
C MET A 99 32.25 18.52 25.07
N LYS A 100 33.28 18.65 25.91
CA LYS A 100 33.79 19.94 26.38
C LYS A 100 34.25 20.83 25.23
N HIS A 101 34.02 22.14 25.37
CA HIS A 101 34.47 23.14 24.40
C HIS A 101 35.99 23.01 24.16
N GLY A 102 36.39 22.96 22.89
CA GLY A 102 37.79 22.76 22.48
C GLY A 102 38.20 21.31 22.21
N THR A 103 37.48 20.31 22.73
CA THR A 103 37.81 18.88 22.48
C THR A 103 37.51 18.46 21.04
N MET A 104 36.49 19.07 20.44
CA MET A 104 36.01 18.76 19.09
C MET A 104 36.15 19.97 18.18
N SER A 105 36.81 19.77 17.04
CA SER A 105 36.91 20.80 16.00
C SER A 105 35.53 21.28 15.56
N VAL A 106 35.44 22.54 15.15
CA VAL A 106 34.19 23.14 14.66
C VAL A 106 33.62 22.33 13.50
N ALA A 107 34.49 21.87 12.58
CA ALA A 107 34.09 21.03 11.46
C ALA A 107 33.41 19.72 11.90
N LYS A 108 34.00 18.98 12.84
CA LYS A 108 33.45 17.71 13.34
C LYS A 108 32.14 17.91 14.11
N ARG A 109 32.05 19.01 14.88
CA ARG A 109 30.82 19.39 15.58
C ARG A 109 29.69 19.65 14.59
N ASN A 110 29.96 20.47 13.58
CA ASN A 110 28.98 20.82 12.56
C ASN A 110 28.56 19.60 11.75
N SER A 111 29.49 18.71 11.37
CA SER A 111 29.15 17.48 10.65
C SER A 111 28.24 16.56 11.47
N MET A 112 28.46 16.48 12.79
CA MET A 112 27.63 15.64 13.67
C MET A 112 26.23 16.22 13.88
N VAL A 113 26.12 17.55 13.96
CA VAL A 113 24.81 18.23 13.97
C VAL A 113 24.07 17.99 12.65
N VAL A 114 24.75 18.12 11.51
CA VAL A 114 24.16 17.85 10.19
C VAL A 114 23.71 16.39 10.08
N LEU A 115 24.54 15.44 10.50
CA LEU A 115 24.18 14.02 10.55
C LEU A 115 22.93 13.79 11.39
N ALA A 116 22.82 14.44 12.55
CA ALA A 116 21.65 14.31 13.42
C ALA A 116 20.37 14.80 12.74
N VAL A 117 20.42 15.97 12.11
CA VAL A 117 19.27 16.57 11.40
C VAL A 117 18.86 15.72 10.21
N LEU A 118 19.83 15.27 9.39
CA LEU A 118 19.56 14.43 8.22
C LEU A 118 18.98 13.06 8.62
N SER A 119 19.52 12.44 9.67
CA SER A 119 19.01 11.15 10.16
C SER A 119 17.57 11.28 10.64
N PHE A 120 17.24 12.36 11.37
CA PHE A 120 15.87 12.63 11.80
C PHE A 120 14.94 12.88 10.61
N ALA A 121 15.34 13.75 9.67
CA ALA A 121 14.54 14.04 8.48
C ALA A 121 14.27 12.77 7.66
N LEU A 122 15.30 11.94 7.45
CA LEU A 122 15.17 10.67 6.73
C LEU A 122 14.25 9.70 7.47
N SER A 123 14.30 9.64 8.81
CA SER A 123 13.39 8.80 9.59
C SER A 123 11.92 9.22 9.40
N ARG A 124 11.64 10.52 9.34
CA ARG A 124 10.27 11.04 9.12
C ARG A 124 9.79 10.78 7.70
N TRP A 125 10.66 11.00 6.71
CA TRP A 125 10.38 10.64 5.33
C TRP A 125 10.08 9.14 5.19
N LEU A 126 10.90 8.30 5.84
CA LEU A 126 10.73 6.86 5.81
C LEU A 126 9.43 6.41 6.49
N ALA A 127 9.08 6.98 7.64
CA ALA A 127 7.82 6.71 8.33
C ALA A 127 6.60 7.02 7.41
N HIS A 128 6.65 8.16 6.72
CA HIS A 128 5.61 8.53 5.76
C HIS A 128 5.57 7.57 4.56
N TYR A 129 6.73 7.22 4.01
CA TYR A 129 6.85 6.24 2.93
C TYR A 129 6.30 4.87 3.33
N ILE A 130 6.62 4.38 4.53
CA ILE A 130 6.11 3.11 5.07
C ILE A 130 4.59 3.16 5.16
N HIS A 131 4.04 4.26 5.70
CA HIS A 131 2.60 4.41 5.83
C HIS A 131 1.89 4.38 4.47
N LYS A 132 2.35 5.18 3.50
CA LYS A 132 1.77 5.29 2.16
C LYS A 132 1.84 4.00 1.34
N ASN A 133 2.88 3.18 1.54
CA ASN A 133 3.10 1.99 0.70
C ASN A 133 2.60 0.69 1.33
N PHE A 134 2.65 0.59 2.67
CA PHE A 134 2.38 -0.67 3.38
C PHE A 134 1.13 -0.64 4.24
N ARG A 135 0.66 0.54 4.69
CA ARG A 135 -0.54 0.64 5.55
C ARG A 135 -1.76 1.10 4.76
N TYR A 136 -1.67 2.27 4.13
CA TYR A 136 -2.79 2.89 3.43
C TYR A 136 -2.32 3.39 2.06
N HIS A 137 -2.96 2.92 0.99
CA HIS A 137 -2.67 3.38 -0.36
C HIS A 137 -3.96 3.90 -1.00
N ASP A 138 -4.11 5.22 -1.04
CA ASP A 138 -5.24 5.84 -1.72
C ASP A 138 -5.09 5.70 -3.24
N TYR A 139 -6.22 5.52 -3.91
CA TYR A 139 -6.33 5.62 -5.36
C TYR A 139 -7.22 6.82 -5.66
N ASP A 140 -6.64 7.82 -6.32
CA ASP A 140 -7.45 8.89 -6.89
C ASP A 140 -7.92 8.46 -8.28
N HIS A 141 -9.12 7.92 -8.34
CA HIS A 141 -9.74 7.53 -9.62
C HIS A 141 -10.18 8.75 -10.46
N ALA A 142 -10.01 10.00 -9.99
CA ALA A 142 -10.44 11.17 -10.75
C ALA A 142 -9.45 11.60 -11.86
N PHE A 143 -8.21 11.10 -11.86
CA PHE A 143 -7.16 11.52 -12.80
C PHE A 143 -6.58 10.41 -13.68
N ASP A 144 -7.20 9.23 -13.70
CA ASP A 144 -6.91 8.12 -14.65
C ASP A 144 -7.99 8.04 -15.73
#